data_AF-A0A959NUJ5-F1
#
_entry.id   AF-A0A959NUJ5-F1
#
_cell.length_a   1.000
_cell.length_b   1.000
_cell.length_c   1.000
_cell.angle_alpha   90.00
_cell.angle_beta   90.00
_cell.angle_gamma   90.00
#
_symmetry.space_group_name_H-M   'P 1'
#
loop_
_entity.id
_entity.type
_entity.pdbx_description
1 polymer ?
#
loop_
_entity_poly.entity_id
_entity_poly.type
_entity_poly.pdbx_seq_one_letter_code
_entity_poly.pdbx_strand_id
1 'polypeptide(L)'
;IASVFMIIGAIILAETETKTLQDAATILSSVVMGGVFGMYLLGFVSQKANSSAVWIGILITFIFSLWNVLSKQGLLPESLSVPFDLYYTGLIGHIILFATAFVASVLFFGNKEKKDLTNLTVWTQDGKPIE
;
A
#
# COMPACT_ATOMS: atom_id res chain seq x y z
N ILE A 1 -12.63 -13.35 16.05
CA ILE A 1 -11.49 -12.50 16.50
C ILE A 1 -11.47 -11.18 15.72
N ALA A 2 -11.32 -11.19 14.40
CA ALA A 2 -11.38 -9.95 13.59
C ALA A 2 -12.66 -9.12 13.82
N SER A 3 -13.83 -9.77 13.91
CA SER A 3 -15.10 -9.08 14.17
C SER A 3 -15.14 -8.36 15.52
N VAL A 4 -14.49 -8.91 16.55
CA VAL A 4 -14.41 -8.28 17.87
C VAL A 4 -13.54 -7.03 17.82
N PHE A 5 -12.39 -7.10 17.13
CA PHE A 5 -11.53 -5.93 16.89
C PHE A 5 -12.26 -4.84 16.11
N MET A 6 -13.05 -5.20 15.09
CA MET A 6 -13.82 -4.21 14.33
C MET A 6 -14.90 -3.52 15.18
N ILE A 7 -15.60 -4.27 16.04
CA ILE A 7 -16.61 -3.71 16.93
C ILE A 7 -15.97 -2.76 17.96
N ILE A 8 -14.84 -3.15 18.56
CA ILE A 8 -14.10 -2.30 19.50
C ILE A 8 -13.61 -1.02 18.81
N GLY A 9 -13.02 -1.13 17.61
CA GLY A 9 -12.57 0.02 16.84
C GLY A 9 -13.71 0.97 16.48
N ALA A 10 -14.89 0.44 16.14
CA ALA A 10 -16.07 1.23 15.83
C ALA A 10 -16.59 2.00 17.06
N ILE A 11 -16.56 1.40 18.25
CA ILE A 11 -16.96 2.07 19.50
C ILE A 11 -15.99 3.22 19.82
N ILE A 12 -14.68 2.99 19.72
CA ILE A 12 -13.65 4.03 19.95
C ILE A 12 -13.85 5.21 18.98
N LEU A 13 -14.06 4.92 17.69
CA LEU A 13 -14.33 5.94 16.66
C LEU A 13 -15.62 6.73 16.93
N ALA A 14 -16.64 6.10 17.51
CA ALA A 14 -17.91 6.77 17.84
C ALA A 14 -17.80 7.73 19.02
N GLU A 15 -16.89 7.48 19.97
CA GLU A 15 -16.66 8.34 21.14
C GLU A 15 -15.63 9.45 20.91
N THR A 16 -14.85 9.40 19.82
CA THR A 16 -13.84 10.44 19.55
C THR A 16 -14.51 11.69 18.96
N GLU A 17 -14.51 12.82 19.69
CA GLU A 17 -14.97 14.14 19.20
C GLU A 17 -14.01 14.78 18.17
N THR A 18 -13.52 14.01 17.20
CA THR A 18 -12.63 14.52 16.17
C THR A 18 -13.42 15.03 14.98
N LYS A 19 -13.09 16.26 14.56
CA LYS A 19 -13.53 16.90 13.31
C LYS A 19 -13.75 15.84 12.21
N THR A 20 -15.02 15.72 11.82
CA THR A 20 -15.51 14.98 10.65
C THR A 20 -15.02 13.53 10.55
N LEU A 21 -15.87 12.55 10.90
CA LEU A 21 -15.69 11.12 10.56
C LEU A 21 -15.27 10.90 9.09
N GLN A 22 -15.73 11.80 8.22
CA GLN A 22 -15.37 11.86 6.82
C GLN A 22 -13.89 12.16 6.57
N ASP A 23 -13.23 12.99 7.39
CA ASP A 23 -11.80 13.25 7.29
C ASP A 23 -10.98 12.03 7.70
N ALA A 24 -11.37 11.36 8.79
CA ALA A 24 -10.74 10.10 9.21
C ALA A 24 -10.92 9.01 8.15
N ALA A 25 -12.13 8.88 7.59
CA ALA A 25 -12.40 7.97 6.49
C ALA A 25 -11.57 8.34 5.25
N THR A 26 -11.45 9.62 4.89
CA THR A 26 -10.65 10.07 3.74
C THR A 26 -9.17 9.78 3.95
N ILE A 27 -8.64 10.00 5.17
CA ILE A 27 -7.26 9.65 5.53
C ILE A 27 -7.06 8.14 5.40
N LEU A 28 -7.90 7.33 6.05
CA LEU A 28 -7.79 5.87 6.01
C LEU A 28 -7.96 5.32 4.59
N SER A 29 -8.91 5.82 3.82
CA SER A 29 -9.10 5.43 2.42
C SER A 29 -7.91 5.82 1.56
N SER A 30 -7.34 7.02 1.73
CA SER A 30 -6.14 7.46 0.99
C SER A 30 -4.93 6.56 1.29
N VAL A 31 -4.84 6.08 2.53
CA VAL A 31 -3.79 5.16 3.01
C VAL A 31 -3.99 3.76 2.46
N VAL A 32 -5.21 3.22 2.53
CA VAL A 32 -5.52 1.84 2.15
C VAL A 32 -5.57 1.69 0.63
N MET A 33 -6.10 2.68 -0.09
CA MET A 33 -6.00 2.72 -1.56
C MET A 33 -4.59 3.06 -2.02
N GLY A 34 -3.82 3.80 -1.22
CA GLY A 34 -2.42 4.15 -1.44
C GLY A 34 -1.53 2.90 -1.55
N GLY A 35 -1.36 2.39 -2.76
CA GLY A 35 -0.57 1.20 -3.01
C GLY A 35 -1.16 0.26 -4.04
N VAL A 36 -2.49 0.17 -4.15
CA VAL A 36 -3.15 -0.83 -4.99
C VAL A 36 -2.69 -0.71 -6.45
N PHE A 37 -2.61 0.52 -6.97
CA PHE A 37 -2.06 0.77 -8.31
C PHE A 37 -0.59 0.33 -8.47
N GLY A 38 0.25 0.53 -7.46
CA GLY A 38 1.65 0.07 -7.48
C GLY A 38 1.74 -1.46 -7.50
N MET A 39 0.85 -2.15 -6.78
CA MET A 39 0.73 -3.61 -6.83
C MET A 39 0.32 -4.12 -8.21
N TYR A 40 -0.69 -3.51 -8.82
CA TYR A 40 -1.14 -3.88 -10.17
C TYR A 40 -0.04 -3.64 -11.21
N LEU A 41 0.63 -2.49 -11.17
CA LEU A 41 1.76 -2.20 -12.06
C LEU A 41 2.88 -3.22 -11.89
N LEU A 42 3.21 -3.59 -10.66
CA LEU A 42 4.22 -4.62 -10.40
C LEU A 42 3.82 -5.96 -11.03
N GLY A 43 2.55 -6.38 -10.88
CA GLY A 43 2.04 -7.62 -11.45
C GLY A 43 2.02 -7.64 -12.98
N PHE A 44 1.59 -6.54 -13.61
CA PHE A 44 1.48 -6.47 -15.06
C PHE A 44 2.82 -6.23 -15.77
N VAL A 45 3.73 -5.47 -15.15
CA VAL A 45 4.99 -5.06 -15.79
C VAL A 45 6.16 -5.95 -15.37
N SER A 46 6.17 -6.51 -14.15
CA SER A 46 7.30 -7.28 -13.65
C SER A 46 7.06 -8.78 -13.71
N GLN A 47 7.83 -9.46 -14.57
CA GLN A 47 7.90 -10.93 -14.60
C GLN A 47 8.53 -11.55 -13.35
N LYS A 48 9.16 -10.73 -12.51
CA LYS A 48 9.79 -11.15 -11.26
C LYS A 48 8.95 -10.84 -10.03
N ALA A 49 7.70 -10.39 -10.19
CA ALA A 49 6.81 -10.08 -9.08
C ALA A 49 6.54 -11.32 -8.21
N ASN A 50 6.72 -11.20 -6.90
CA ASN A 50 6.46 -12.26 -5.94
C ASN A 50 5.51 -11.79 -4.85
N SER A 51 4.54 -12.64 -4.48
CA SER A 51 3.59 -12.41 -3.40
C SER A 51 4.30 -12.06 -2.07
N SER A 52 5.40 -12.74 -1.74
CA SER A 52 6.17 -12.43 -0.53
C SER A 52 6.82 -11.03 -0.57
N ALA A 53 7.23 -10.55 -1.74
CA ALA A 53 7.80 -9.21 -1.91
C ALA A 53 6.72 -8.12 -1.78
N VAL A 54 5.52 -8.41 -2.28
CA VAL A 54 4.36 -7.53 -2.14
C VAL A 54 4.02 -7.31 -0.66
N TRP A 55 4.03 -8.36 0.17
CA TRP A 55 3.81 -8.22 1.62
C TRP A 55 4.81 -7.29 2.31
N ILE A 56 6.09 -7.33 1.91
CA ILE A 56 7.12 -6.42 2.43
C ILE A 56 6.79 -4.98 2.03
N GLY A 57 6.40 -4.75 0.78
CA GLY A 57 6.00 -3.43 0.33
C GLY A 57 4.79 -2.91 1.10
N ILE A 58 3.77 -3.76 1.32
CA ILE A 58 2.56 -3.39 2.07
C ILE A 58 2.95 -2.96 3.49
N LEU A 59 3.83 -3.72 4.16
CA LEU A 59 4.29 -3.41 5.51
C LEU A 59 5.01 -2.04 5.55
N ILE A 60 5.90 -1.77 4.60
CA ILE A 60 6.64 -0.49 4.56
C ILE A 60 5.69 0.68 4.26
N THR A 61 4.74 0.49 3.33
CA THR A 61 3.74 1.51 2.99
C THR A 61 2.82 1.79 4.17
N PHE A 62 2.45 0.76 4.92
CA PHE A 62 1.67 0.90 6.15
C PHE A 62 2.43 1.69 7.23
N ILE A 63 3.73 1.40 7.43
CA ILE A 63 4.58 2.16 8.36
C ILE A 63 4.69 3.62 7.91
N PHE A 64 4.90 3.89 6.62
CA PHE A 64 4.95 5.24 6.07
C PHE A 64 3.62 6.00 6.25
N SER A 65 2.50 5.31 6.05
CA SER A 65 1.19 5.88 6.31
C SER A 65 1.02 6.24 7.79
N LEU A 66 1.32 5.29 8.69
CA LEU A 66 1.19 5.49 10.13
C LEU A 66 2.07 6.66 10.58
N TRP A 67 3.29 6.75 10.05
CA TRP A 67 4.20 7.88 10.23
C TRP A 67 3.57 9.22 9.83
N ASN A 68 2.93 9.30 8.65
CA ASN A 68 2.24 10.52 8.22
C ASN A 68 1.06 10.89 9.13
N VAL A 69 0.28 9.91 9.58
CA VAL A 69 -0.84 10.15 10.49
C VAL A 69 -0.34 10.70 11.83
N LEU A 70 0.69 10.08 12.42
CA LEU A 70 1.31 10.56 13.66
C LEU A 70 1.94 11.95 13.50
N SER A 71 2.55 12.22 12.35
CA SER A 71 3.11 13.53 12.00
C SER A 71 2.02 14.62 11.98
N LYS A 72 0.86 14.33 11.37
CA LYS A 72 -0.27 15.26 11.31
C LYS A 72 -0.92 15.50 12.67
N GLN A 73 -0.84 14.55 13.60
CA GLN A 73 -1.34 14.71 14.97
C GLN A 73 -0.38 15.51 15.86
N GLY A 74 0.77 15.97 15.35
CA GLY A 74 1.75 16.76 16.11
C GLY A 74 2.53 15.95 17.15
N LEU A 75 2.49 14.61 17.06
CA LEU A 75 3.19 13.70 17.98
C LEU A 75 4.66 13.46 17.61
N LEU A 76 5.13 14.04 16.49
CA LEU A 76 6.51 13.93 16.01
C LEU A 76 7.23 15.29 16.12
N PRO A 77 8.54 15.31 16.47
CA PRO A 77 9.34 16.53 16.54
C PRO A 77 9.35 17.25 15.18
N GLU A 78 9.34 18.60 15.19
CA GLU A 78 9.26 19.47 14.00
C GLU A 78 10.27 19.13 12.90
N SER A 79 11.46 18.62 13.28
CA SER A 79 12.50 18.19 12.33
C SER A 79 12.10 17.03 11.42
N LEU A 80 11.09 16.24 11.82
CA LEU A 80 10.58 15.09 11.08
C LEU A 80 9.12 15.29 10.62
N SER A 81 8.49 16.39 11.02
CA SER A 81 7.15 16.77 10.59
C SER A 81 7.21 17.48 9.24
N VAL A 82 7.30 16.69 8.17
CA VAL A 82 7.06 17.22 6.83
C VAL A 82 5.54 17.25 6.62
N PRO A 83 4.93 18.42 6.39
CA PRO A 83 3.50 18.52 6.13
C PRO A 83 3.21 18.00 4.72
N PHE A 84 3.20 16.68 4.56
CA PHE A 84 2.67 16.08 3.35
C PHE A 84 1.17 16.34 3.33
N ASP A 85 0.74 17.17 2.38
CA ASP A 85 -0.67 17.34 2.11
C ASP A 85 -1.28 15.97 1.77
N LEU A 86 -2.50 15.72 2.26
CA LEU A 86 -3.19 14.43 2.13
C LEU A 86 -3.25 13.95 0.67
N TYR A 87 -3.30 14.91 -0.25
CA TYR A 87 -3.25 14.71 -1.68
C TYR A 87 -2.00 13.93 -2.14
N TYR A 88 -0.83 14.24 -1.59
CA TYR A 88 0.44 13.61 -1.99
C TYR A 88 0.75 12.33 -1.21
N THR A 89 0.22 12.18 0.00
CA THR A 89 0.41 10.96 0.81
C THR A 89 -0.04 9.71 0.06
N GLY A 90 -1.20 9.77 -0.62
CA GLY A 90 -1.71 8.67 -1.42
C GLY A 90 -0.81 8.34 -2.61
N LEU A 91 -0.39 9.35 -3.39
CA LEU A 91 0.50 9.17 -4.54
C LEU A 91 1.85 8.57 -4.13
N ILE A 92 2.44 9.09 -3.06
CA ILE A 92 3.72 8.61 -2.53
C ILE A 92 3.57 7.17 -2.02
N GLY A 93 2.44 6.82 -1.41
CA GLY A 93 2.14 5.44 -0.99
C GLY A 93 2.20 4.44 -2.17
N HIS A 94 1.66 4.82 -3.33
CA HIS A 94 1.77 3.99 -4.54
C HIS A 94 3.21 3.78 -5.00
N ILE A 95 4.01 4.84 -5.01
CA ILE A 95 5.42 4.81 -5.42
C ILE A 95 6.24 3.98 -4.45
N ILE A 96 6.04 4.18 -3.14
CA ILE A 96 6.73 3.43 -2.08
C ILE A 96 6.40 1.95 -2.22
N LEU A 97 5.11 1.58 -2.37
CA LEU A 97 4.73 0.19 -2.52
C LEU A 97 5.40 -0.44 -3.73
N PHE A 98 5.30 0.21 -4.89
CA PHE A 98 5.90 -0.29 -6.13
C PHE A 98 7.41 -0.45 -5.98
N ALA A 99 8.11 0.58 -5.51
CA ALA A 99 9.57 0.58 -5.38
C ALA A 99 10.05 -0.47 -4.39
N THR A 100 9.45 -0.53 -3.19
CA THR A 100 9.86 -1.48 -2.15
C THR A 100 9.54 -2.92 -2.53
N ALA A 101 8.35 -3.18 -3.08
CA ALA A 101 7.98 -4.50 -3.55
C ALA A 101 8.83 -4.93 -4.75
N PHE A 102 9.12 -4.04 -5.70
CA PHE A 102 10.01 -4.33 -6.84
C PHE A 102 11.44 -4.65 -6.37
N VAL A 103 12.03 -3.78 -5.54
CA VAL A 103 13.37 -3.99 -4.96
C VAL A 103 13.42 -5.28 -4.17
N ALA A 104 12.41 -5.55 -3.34
CA ALA A 104 12.34 -6.80 -2.59
C ALA A 104 12.21 -8.02 -3.52
N SER A 105 11.43 -7.91 -4.59
CA SER A 105 11.25 -8.97 -5.58
C SER A 105 12.55 -9.30 -6.30
N VAL A 106 13.31 -8.27 -6.69
CA VAL A 106 14.57 -8.42 -7.41
C VAL A 106 15.68 -8.94 -6.49
N LEU A 107 15.83 -8.37 -5.28
CA LEU A 107 16.96 -8.67 -4.39
C LEU A 107 16.78 -9.96 -3.58
N PHE A 108 15.57 -10.22 -3.05
CA PHE A 108 15.35 -11.33 -2.12
C PHE A 108 14.65 -12.53 -2.77
N PHE A 109 13.94 -12.33 -3.87
CA PHE A 109 13.07 -13.36 -4.45
C PHE A 109 13.28 -13.61 -5.96
N GLY A 110 14.32 -13.03 -6.56
CA GLY A 110 14.58 -13.08 -8.00
C GLY A 110 14.92 -14.46 -8.57
N ASN A 111 15.08 -15.48 -7.71
CA ASN A 111 15.53 -16.83 -8.07
C ASN A 111 14.46 -17.92 -7.92
N LYS A 112 13.19 -17.58 -7.66
CA LYS A 112 12.14 -18.62 -7.55
C LYS A 112 11.60 -19.00 -8.94
N GLU A 113 11.26 -20.28 -9.05
CA GLU A 113 10.87 -21.07 -10.22
C GLU A 113 10.27 -20.29 -11.40
N LYS A 114 10.59 -20.75 -12.62
CA LYS A 114 9.98 -20.30 -13.87
C LYS A 114 8.46 -20.56 -13.81
N LYS A 115 7.72 -19.62 -13.26
CA LYS A 115 6.25 -19.62 -13.32
C LYS A 115 5.86 -19.36 -14.76
N ASP A 116 4.87 -20.12 -15.23
CA ASP A 116 4.21 -19.78 -16.48
C ASP A 116 3.47 -18.45 -16.28
N LEU A 117 3.89 -17.44 -17.03
CA LEU A 117 3.34 -16.08 -16.97
C LEU A 117 2.49 -15.77 -18.21
N THR A 118 2.14 -16.76 -19.03
CA THR A 118 1.37 -16.57 -20.27
C THR A 118 0.10 -15.76 -20.00
N ASN A 119 -0.06 -14.64 -20.71
CA ASN A 119 -1.15 -13.66 -20.59
C ASN A 119 -1.31 -12.96 -19.22
N LEU A 120 -0.35 -13.10 -18.29
CA LEU A 120 -0.38 -12.42 -16.99
C LEU A 120 0.39 -11.10 -16.95
N THR A 121 1.36 -10.91 -17.86
CA THR A 121 2.13 -9.68 -17.97
C THR A 121 1.98 -9.08 -19.36
N VAL A 122 2.22 -7.78 -19.51
CA VAL A 122 2.21 -7.09 -20.82
C VAL A 122 3.25 -7.66 -21.79
N TRP A 123 4.23 -8.42 -21.28
CA TRP A 123 5.34 -9.00 -22.03
C TRP A 123 5.11 -10.45 -22.44
N THR A 124 4.07 -11.10 -21.93
CA THR A 124 3.83 -12.55 -22.08
C THR A 124 2.51 -12.86 -22.78
N GLN A 125 2.00 -11.90 -23.56
CA GLN A 125 0.77 -12.08 -24.33
C GLN A 125 1.00 -13.03 -25.51
N ASP A 126 0.16 -14.07 -25.64
CA ASP A 126 0.27 -15.08 -26.70
C ASP A 126 -0.56 -14.75 -27.96
N GLY A 127 -1.24 -13.59 -27.95
CA GLY A 127 -2.02 -13.07 -29.08
C GLY A 127 -3.31 -13.85 -29.37
N LYS A 128 -3.69 -14.81 -28.51
CA LYS A 128 -4.96 -15.53 -28.63
C LYS A 128 -6.04 -14.81 -27.82
N PRO A 129 -7.29 -14.73 -28.31
CA PRO A 129 -8.40 -14.27 -27.50
C PRO A 129 -8.52 -15.17 -26.26
N ILE A 130 -8.61 -14.56 -25.09
CA ILE A 130 -9.03 -15.23 -23.86
C ILE A 130 -10.52 -15.57 -24.03
N GLU A 131 -10.81 -16.85 -24.34
CA GLU A 131 -12.17 -17.41 -24.38
C GLU A 131 -12.77 -17.55 -22.97
#